data_AF-A0A960TNL7-F1
#
_entry.id   AF-A0A960TNL7-F1
#
_cell.length_a   1.000
_cell.length_b   1.000
_cell.length_c   1.000
_cell.angle_alpha   90.00
_cell.angle_beta   90.00
_cell.angle_gamma   90.00
#
_symmetry.space_group_name_H-M   'P 1'
#
loop_
_entity.id
_entity.type
_entity.pdbx_description
1 polymer ?
#
loop_
_entity_poly.entity_id
_entity_poly.type
_entity_poly.pdbx_seq_one_letter_code
_entity_poly.pdbx_strand_id
1 'polypeptide(L)'
;KKKMKDKMNHASQLKSKKNRGIEIGKEIGKEQGIEIGKEQGKLEGLKKGLLALHSIGKSPDEISILLDISLEEVHKILNSDETEEEEEL
;
A
#
# COMPACT_ATOMS: atom_id res chain seq x y z
N LYS A 1 -48.03 23.13 -11.09
CA LYS A 1 -47.72 21.85 -10.38
C LYS A 1 -46.68 20.97 -11.11
N LYS A 2 -46.78 20.74 -12.44
CA LYS A 2 -45.85 19.89 -13.22
C LYS A 2 -44.37 20.33 -13.18
N LYS A 3 -44.08 21.61 -13.44
CA LYS A 3 -42.71 22.19 -13.41
C LYS A 3 -41.95 22.05 -12.08
N MET A 4 -42.65 21.94 -10.94
CA MET A 4 -42.01 21.74 -9.63
C MET A 4 -41.58 20.28 -9.42
N LYS A 5 -42.39 19.31 -9.85
CA LYS A 5 -42.06 17.88 -9.79
C LYS A 5 -40.85 17.54 -10.65
N ASP A 6 -40.74 18.14 -11.84
CA ASP A 6 -39.61 17.90 -12.75
C ASP A 6 -38.28 18.43 -12.19
N LYS A 7 -38.29 19.63 -11.58
CA LYS A 7 -37.11 20.19 -10.89
C LYS A 7 -36.69 19.35 -9.68
N MET A 8 -37.67 18.85 -8.93
CA MET A 8 -37.43 18.02 -7.75
C MET A 8 -36.86 16.63 -8.13
N ASN A 9 -37.36 16.04 -9.22
CA ASN A 9 -36.79 14.82 -9.81
C ASN A 9 -35.35 15.06 -10.31
N HIS A 10 -35.09 16.17 -10.99
CA HIS A 10 -33.74 16.49 -11.47
C HIS A 10 -32.74 16.68 -10.32
N ALA A 11 -33.13 17.40 -9.26
CA ALA A 11 -32.30 17.59 -8.07
C ALA A 11 -32.00 16.26 -7.36
N SER A 12 -32.98 15.35 -7.28
CA SER A 12 -32.78 14.02 -6.69
C SER A 12 -31.80 13.16 -7.48
N GLN A 13 -31.86 13.23 -8.82
CA GLN A 13 -30.93 12.51 -9.70
C GLN A 13 -29.50 13.06 -9.58
N LEU A 14 -29.33 14.38 -9.49
CA LEU A 14 -28.01 15.00 -9.28
C LEU A 14 -27.42 14.58 -7.92
N LYS A 15 -28.24 14.55 -6.87
CA LYS A 15 -27.80 14.08 -5.54
C LYS A 15 -27.41 12.60 -5.57
N SER A 16 -28.18 11.76 -6.26
CA SER A 16 -27.85 10.34 -6.43
C SER A 16 -26.54 10.13 -7.19
N LYS A 17 -26.32 10.86 -8.29
CA LYS A 17 -25.05 10.81 -9.04
C LYS A 17 -23.86 11.26 -8.19
N LYS A 18 -24.02 12.34 -7.42
CA LYS A 18 -22.99 12.82 -6.48
C LYS A 18 -22.65 11.76 -5.43
N ASN A 19 -23.66 11.18 -4.79
CA ASN A 19 -23.45 10.14 -3.77
C ASN A 19 -22.73 8.93 -4.36
N ARG A 20 -23.16 8.48 -5.54
CA ARG A 20 -22.51 7.38 -6.25
C ARG A 20 -21.06 7.67 -6.58
N GLY A 21 -20.74 8.89 -7.03
CA GLY A 21 -19.35 9.31 -7.25
C GLY A 21 -18.50 9.28 -5.98
N ILE A 22 -19.07 9.71 -4.84
CA ILE A 22 -18.38 9.64 -3.54
C ILE A 22 -18.15 8.20 -3.10
N GLU A 23 -19.15 7.33 -3.25
CA GLU A 23 -19.02 5.90 -2.89
C GLU A 23 -17.94 5.21 -3.72
N ILE A 24 -17.95 5.42 -5.04
CA ILE A 24 -16.91 4.90 -5.94
C ILE A 24 -15.52 5.41 -5.54
N GLY A 25 -15.38 6.72 -5.28
CA GLY A 25 -14.10 7.30 -4.88
C GLY A 25 -13.58 6.72 -3.56
N LYS A 26 -14.46 6.46 -2.58
CA LYS A 26 -14.09 5.81 -1.32
C LYS A 26 -13.66 4.37 -1.51
N GLU A 27 -14.34 3.62 -2.37
CA GLU A 27 -14.02 2.22 -2.65
C GLU A 27 -12.65 2.11 -3.32
N ILE A 28 -12.39 2.90 -4.37
CA ILE A 28 -11.11 2.95 -5.07
C ILE A 28 -9.99 3.35 -4.10
N GLY A 29 -10.18 4.43 -3.31
CA GLY A 29 -9.16 4.88 -2.37
C GLY A 29 -8.83 3.84 -1.30
N LYS A 30 -9.84 3.09 -0.83
CA LYS A 30 -9.64 2.00 0.12
C LYS A 30 -8.87 0.84 -0.51
N GLU A 31 -9.22 0.43 -1.72
CA GLU A 31 -8.55 -0.67 -2.43
C GLU A 31 -7.07 -0.34 -2.67
N GLN A 32 -6.79 0.85 -3.20
CA GLN A 32 -5.42 1.33 -3.40
C GLN A 32 -4.63 1.40 -2.09
N GLY A 33 -5.22 1.96 -1.03
CA GLY A 33 -4.55 2.04 0.27
C GLY A 33 -4.22 0.66 0.86
N ILE A 34 -5.09 -0.33 0.68
CA ILE A 34 -4.85 -1.71 1.13
C ILE A 34 -3.72 -2.36 0.33
N GLU A 35 -3.68 -2.16 -0.99
CA GLU A 35 -2.63 -2.71 -1.86
C GLU A 35 -1.26 -2.18 -1.48
N ILE A 36 -1.13 -0.84 -1.38
CA ILE A 36 0.10 -0.16 -0.96
C ILE A 36 0.54 -0.68 0.42
N GLY A 37 -0.39 -0.72 1.39
CA GLY A 37 -0.07 -1.17 2.74
C GLY A 37 0.37 -2.63 2.81
N LYS A 38 -0.20 -3.52 1.99
CA LYS A 38 0.24 -4.93 1.90
C LYS A 38 1.65 -5.05 1.33
N GLU A 39 1.95 -4.29 0.28
CA GLU A 39 3.27 -4.31 -0.35
C GLU A 39 4.36 -3.78 0.59
N GLN A 40 4.11 -2.63 1.22
CA GLN A 40 4.99 -2.05 2.23
C GLN A 40 5.19 -3.01 3.42
N GLY A 41 4.11 -3.57 3.96
CA GLY A 41 4.19 -4.52 5.07
C GLY A 41 4.95 -5.80 4.72
N LYS A 42 4.84 -6.29 3.48
CA LYS A 42 5.62 -7.45 3.01
C LYS A 42 7.11 -7.12 2.97
N LEU A 43 7.48 -5.95 2.42
CA LEU A 43 8.87 -5.51 2.36
C LEU A 43 9.46 -5.30 3.76
N GLU A 44 8.73 -4.65 4.66
CA GLU A 44 9.15 -4.42 6.03
C GLU A 44 9.32 -5.75 6.80
N GLY A 45 8.38 -6.67 6.64
CA GLY A 45 8.46 -8.00 7.24
C GLY A 45 9.68 -8.80 6.74
N LEU A 46 9.98 -8.71 5.45
CA LEU A 46 11.14 -9.34 4.85
C LEU A 46 12.45 -8.74 5.37
N LYS A 47 12.56 -7.41 5.40
CA LYS A 47 13.72 -6.71 5.98
C LYS A 47 13.93 -7.13 7.45
N LYS A 48 12.88 -7.14 8.28
CA LYS A 48 12.95 -7.57 9.69
C LYS A 48 13.38 -9.03 9.84
N GLY A 49 12.82 -9.93 9.03
CA GLY A 49 13.18 -11.35 9.05
C GLY A 49 14.65 -11.58 8.68
N LEU A 50 15.13 -10.91 7.64
CA LEU A 50 16.52 -10.94 7.22
C LEU A 50 17.46 -10.42 8.31
N LEU A 51 17.17 -9.25 8.89
CA LEU A 51 18.00 -8.67 9.95
C LEU A 51 18.01 -9.55 11.19
N ALA A 52 16.88 -10.16 11.54
CA ALA A 52 16.79 -11.11 12.65
C ALA A 52 17.70 -12.33 12.40
N LEU A 53 17.64 -12.94 11.21
CA LEU A 53 18.50 -14.07 10.84
C LEU A 53 19.99 -13.69 10.83
N HIS A 54 20.33 -12.50 10.30
CA HIS A 54 21.70 -12.01 10.31
C HIS A 54 22.21 -11.79 11.74
N SER A 55 21.38 -11.23 12.63
CA SER A 55 21.75 -10.98 14.03
C SER A 55 21.98 -12.24 14.85
N ILE A 56 21.35 -13.36 14.50
CA ILE A 56 21.61 -14.68 15.12
C ILE A 56 22.83 -15.40 14.51
N GLY A 57 23.55 -14.75 13.58
CA GLY A 57 24.78 -15.26 13.00
C GLY A 57 24.61 -16.11 11.74
N LYS A 58 23.44 -16.06 11.07
CA LYS A 58 23.26 -16.73 9.78
C LYS A 58 24.03 -16.02 8.67
N SER A 59 24.65 -16.79 7.80
CA SER A 59 25.34 -16.26 6.63
C SER A 59 24.35 -15.70 5.59
N PRO A 60 24.74 -14.71 4.77
CA PRO A 60 23.91 -14.19 3.68
C PRO A 60 23.37 -15.29 2.74
N ASP A 61 24.19 -16.32 2.46
CA ASP A 61 23.79 -17.49 1.67
C ASP A 61 22.67 -18.31 2.33
N GLU A 62 22.77 -18.58 3.63
CA GLU A 62 21.71 -19.28 4.37
C GLU A 62 20.42 -18.44 4.42
N ILE A 63 20.54 -17.12 4.59
CA ILE A 63 19.39 -16.22 4.63
C ILE A 63 18.69 -16.19 3.27
N SER A 64 19.44 -16.15 2.18
CA SER A 64 18.91 -16.22 0.81
C SER A 64 18.06 -17.47 0.60
N ILE A 65 18.54 -18.63 1.08
CA ILE A 65 17.80 -19.90 1.00
C ILE A 65 16.57 -19.89 1.92
N LEU A 66 16.69 -19.39 3.15
CA LEU A 66 15.61 -19.42 4.15
C LEU A 66 14.45 -18.49 3.80
N LEU A 67 14.74 -17.34 3.18
CA LEU A 67 13.75 -16.33 2.81
C LEU A 67 13.35 -16.39 1.34
N ASP A 68 13.93 -17.31 0.56
CA ASP A 68 13.73 -17.46 -0.88
C ASP A 68 13.90 -16.14 -1.65
N ILE A 69 15.00 -15.45 -1.36
CA ILE A 69 15.40 -14.18 -1.99
C ILE A 69 16.80 -14.30 -2.55
N SER A 70 17.12 -13.48 -3.54
CA SER A 70 18.46 -13.51 -4.15
C SER A 70 19.52 -13.00 -3.17
N LEU A 71 20.74 -13.53 -3.30
CA LEU A 71 21.88 -13.07 -2.51
C LEU A 71 22.13 -11.55 -2.70
N GLU A 72 21.90 -11.04 -3.91
CA GLU A 72 21.98 -9.61 -4.20
C GLU A 72 20.99 -8.78 -3.38
N GLU A 73 19.75 -9.24 -3.24
CA GLU A 73 18.75 -8.57 -2.39
C GLU A 73 19.13 -8.64 -0.91
N VAL A 74 19.67 -9.77 -0.46
CA VAL A 74 20.19 -9.90 0.90
C VAL A 74 21.26 -8.85 1.16
N HIS A 75 22.24 -8.73 0.27
CA HIS A 75 23.30 -7.74 0.39
C HIS A 75 22.81 -6.30 0.26
N LYS A 76 21.83 -6.03 -0.62
CA LYS A 76 21.23 -4.70 -0.70
C LYS A 76 20.65 -4.33 0.66
N ILE A 77 19.78 -5.16 1.23
CA ILE A 77 19.11 -4.89 2.51
C ILE A 77 20.12 -4.72 3.65
N LEU A 78 21.12 -5.59 3.75
CA LEU A 78 22.16 -5.49 4.80
C LEU A 78 23.05 -4.26 4.67
N ASN A 79 23.20 -3.70 3.46
CA ASN A 79 24.00 -2.50 3.21
C ASN A 79 23.13 -1.23 3.08
N SER A 80 21.81 -1.31 3.24
CA SER A 80 20.86 -0.19 3.04
C SER A 80 20.77 0.76 4.25
N ASP A 81 21.69 0.71 5.21
CA ASP A 81 21.62 1.53 6.44
C ASP A 81 21.76 3.05 6.19
N GLU A 82 21.95 3.52 4.95
CA GLU A 82 21.98 4.94 4.63
C GLU A 82 20.97 5.30 3.53
N THR A 83 20.13 6.30 3.84
CA THR A 83 19.24 7.07 2.93
C THR A 83 17.83 6.53 2.67
N GLU A 84 16.96 6.69 3.67
CA GLU A 84 15.59 7.15 3.37
C GLU A 84 15.45 8.50 4.08
N GLU A 85 15.89 9.58 3.39
CA GLU A 85 15.47 10.94 3.72
C GLU A 85 13.94 10.97 3.62
N GLU A 86 13.30 11.32 4.73
CA GLU A 86 11.91 11.75 4.74
C GLU A 86 11.76 12.95 3.80
N GLU A 87 11.33 12.73 2.55
CA GLU A 87 10.70 13.81 1.78
C GLU A 87 9.35 14.12 2.45
N GLU A 88 9.39 14.99 3.47
CA GLU A 88 8.24 15.77 3.91
C GLU A 88 7.76 16.65 2.74
N LEU A 89 6.56 16.37 2.23
CA LEU A 89 5.78 17.25 1.35
C LEU A 89 4.75 18.06 2.12
#